data_AF-A0A2U0SWR9-F1
#
_entry.id   AF-A0A2U0SWR9-F1
#
_cell.length_a   1.000
_cell.length_b   1.000
_cell.length_c   1.000
_cell.angle_alpha   90.00
_cell.angle_beta   90.00
_cell.angle_gamma   90.00
#
_symmetry.space_group_name_H-M   'P 1'
#
loop_
_entity.id
_entity.type
_entity.pdbx_description
1 polymer ?
#
loop_
_entity_poly.entity_id
_entity_poly.type
_entity_poly.pdbx_seq_one_letter_code
_entity_poly.pdbx_strand_id
1 'polypeptide(L)'
;MILLDDSSAGAAGVSALSTCRNMLKWHDIHPALLNQRSIMNNPLAHYITSQAYNNAWANHRLLKACGQLTQAEFQATRVSFFPTIGFTLNHILTCDWFYLDALERELRGAAPHADCYVFFETDEPFTDCTALHAAQRASDLRLIAHCRSLCDADLARPVTILRDNPQIDTRQRLLAHVFQHQIHHRGQVHAMLAGTRIAPPQLDEFYCAGEASERAQDFLELGWTEDDVWGPR
;
A
#
# COMPACT_ATOMS: atom_id res chain seq x y z
N MET A 1 30.52 -23.36 16.48
CA MET A 1 30.88 -23.19 17.90
C MET A 1 29.66 -22.58 18.57
N ILE A 2 28.90 -23.46 19.21
CA ILE A 2 27.64 -23.17 19.91
C ILE A 2 28.03 -22.72 21.33
N LEU A 3 27.44 -21.64 21.81
CA LEU A 3 27.39 -21.34 23.24
C LEU A 3 25.93 -21.06 23.60
N LEU A 4 25.37 -22.01 24.35
CA LEU A 4 24.14 -21.89 25.12
C LEU A 4 24.47 -21.10 26.39
N ASP A 5 23.55 -20.25 26.83
CA ASP A 5 23.39 -20.03 28.26
C ASP A 5 21.90 -19.92 28.61
N ASP A 6 21.56 -20.58 29.70
CA ASP A 6 20.24 -20.87 30.24
C ASP A 6 20.11 -20.05 31.54
N SER A 7 19.03 -19.31 31.71
CA SER A 7 18.59 -18.96 33.08
C SER A 7 17.09 -18.69 33.13
N SER A 8 16.41 -19.63 33.79
CA SER A 8 15.02 -19.55 34.23
C SER A 8 14.89 -18.81 35.55
N ALA A 9 13.87 -17.96 35.71
CA ALA A 9 13.26 -17.67 37.02
C ALA A 9 11.86 -17.04 36.90
N GLY A 10 10.88 -17.66 37.58
CA GLY A 10 9.91 -16.93 38.41
C GLY A 10 8.54 -16.59 37.81
N ALA A 11 7.52 -17.31 38.28
CA ALA A 11 6.09 -17.10 38.00
C ALA A 11 5.39 -16.16 39.00
N ALA A 12 4.18 -15.74 38.59
CA ALA A 12 3.01 -15.29 39.36
C ALA A 12 2.76 -13.77 39.51
N GLY A 13 1.57 -13.35 39.05
CA GLY A 13 0.98 -12.04 39.36
C GLY A 13 -0.16 -11.61 38.42
N VAL A 14 -1.28 -12.33 38.42
CA VAL A 14 -2.54 -11.85 37.80
C VAL A 14 -3.25 -10.92 38.79
N SER A 15 -3.54 -9.69 38.38
CA SER A 15 -4.47 -8.79 39.09
C SER A 15 -5.38 -8.10 38.10
N ALA A 16 -6.67 -8.45 38.18
CA ALA A 16 -7.75 -7.82 37.47
C ALA A 16 -8.35 -6.67 38.30
N LEU A 17 -8.96 -5.72 37.58
CA LEU A 17 -9.98 -4.74 38.03
C LEU A 17 -9.48 -3.51 38.81
N SER A 18 -9.47 -2.35 38.14
CA SER A 18 -9.98 -1.10 38.74
C SER A 18 -10.30 -0.05 37.68
N THR A 19 -11.59 0.05 37.39
CA THR A 19 -12.40 1.28 37.33
C THR A 19 -11.91 2.50 36.52
N CYS A 20 -12.42 2.66 35.29
CA CYS A 20 -12.71 3.97 34.71
C CYS A 20 -14.22 4.12 34.54
N ARG A 21 -14.86 4.62 35.61
CA ARG A 21 -16.28 4.95 35.64
C ARG A 21 -16.42 6.40 35.20
N ASN A 22 -16.71 6.61 33.91
CA ASN A 22 -17.30 7.85 33.38
C ASN A 22 -18.10 7.51 32.13
N MET A 23 -19.28 6.91 32.33
CA MET A 23 -20.29 6.74 31.29
C MET A 23 -21.05 8.07 31.16
N LEU A 24 -20.68 8.87 30.16
CA LEU A 24 -21.62 9.80 29.54
C LEU A 24 -22.79 8.98 28.97
N LYS A 25 -24.02 9.42 29.25
CA LYS A 25 -25.26 8.71 28.91
C LYS A 25 -25.36 8.56 27.39
N TRP A 26 -25.61 7.33 26.93
CA TRP A 26 -25.56 6.88 25.54
C TRP A 26 -26.69 7.39 24.63
N HIS A 27 -27.66 8.14 25.15
CA HIS A 27 -28.90 8.45 24.43
C HIS A 27 -28.95 9.84 23.77
N ASP A 28 -27.91 10.67 23.90
CA ASP A 28 -27.93 12.07 23.40
C ASP A 28 -26.89 12.36 22.29
N ILE A 29 -26.40 11.33 21.58
CA ILE A 29 -25.34 11.51 20.58
C ILE A 29 -25.94 11.69 19.19
N HIS A 30 -25.68 12.86 18.59
CA HIS A 30 -26.11 13.22 17.24
C HIS A 30 -25.58 12.21 16.18
N PRO A 31 -26.36 11.78 15.17
CA PRO A 31 -25.97 10.74 14.21
C PRO A 31 -24.65 10.99 13.47
N ALA A 32 -24.29 12.25 13.23
CA ALA A 32 -23.02 12.63 12.60
C ALA A 32 -21.77 12.21 13.41
N LEU A 33 -21.87 12.13 14.75
CA LEU A 33 -20.77 11.71 15.63
C LEU A 33 -20.57 10.19 15.64
N LEU A 34 -21.56 9.40 15.20
CA LEU A 34 -21.44 7.94 15.10
C LEU A 34 -20.52 7.54 13.93
N ASN A 35 -20.55 8.31 12.83
CA ASN A 35 -19.69 8.07 11.67
C ASN A 35 -18.22 8.47 11.96
N GLN A 36 -18.00 9.59 12.65
CA GLN A 36 -16.67 9.99 13.13
C GLN A 36 -16.09 9.02 14.16
N ARG A 37 -16.92 8.41 15.03
CA ARG A 37 -16.48 7.40 16.00
C ARG A 37 -15.98 6.10 15.36
N SER A 38 -16.48 5.72 14.18
CA SER A 38 -16.00 4.54 13.45
C SER A 38 -14.55 4.70 12.97
N ILE A 39 -14.17 5.90 12.53
CA ILE A 39 -12.80 6.25 12.13
C ILE A 39 -11.89 6.34 13.38
N MET A 40 -12.37 6.96 14.47
CA MET A 40 -11.61 7.06 15.72
C MET A 40 -11.34 5.70 16.41
N ASN A 41 -12.10 4.66 16.09
CA ASN A 41 -11.87 3.31 16.63
C ASN A 41 -10.87 2.47 15.81
N ASN A 42 -10.40 2.97 14.66
CA ASN A 42 -9.44 2.27 13.81
C ASN A 42 -8.39 3.21 13.17
N PRO A 43 -7.65 3.99 13.99
CA PRO A 43 -6.71 4.99 13.47
C PRO A 43 -5.61 4.37 12.60
N LEU A 44 -5.15 3.15 12.91
CA LEU A 44 -4.09 2.53 12.13
C LEU A 44 -4.61 1.99 10.80
N ALA A 45 -5.78 1.36 10.77
CA ALA A 45 -6.41 0.91 9.53
C ALA A 45 -6.79 2.09 8.62
N HIS A 46 -7.21 3.21 9.21
CA HIS A 46 -7.43 4.45 8.47
C HIS A 46 -6.12 4.95 7.84
N TYR A 47 -5.03 5.06 8.61
CA TYR A 47 -3.72 5.44 8.06
C TYR A 47 -3.25 4.52 6.91
N ILE A 48 -3.43 3.20 7.07
CA ILE A 48 -3.12 2.21 6.02
C ILE A 48 -3.99 2.39 4.79
N THR A 49 -5.27 2.74 4.97
CA THR A 49 -6.18 3.08 3.86
C THR A 49 -5.72 4.35 3.15
N SER A 50 -5.37 5.41 3.89
CA SER A 50 -4.81 6.64 3.30
C SER A 50 -3.50 6.38 2.55
N GLN A 51 -2.64 5.49 3.05
CA GLN A 51 -1.44 5.03 2.33
C GLN A 51 -1.77 4.32 1.02
N ALA A 52 -2.83 3.51 0.95
CA ALA A 52 -3.27 2.87 -0.29
C ALA A 52 -3.75 3.90 -1.33
N TYR A 53 -4.51 4.92 -0.91
CA TYR A 53 -4.89 6.03 -1.79
C TYR A 53 -3.67 6.84 -2.25
N ASN A 54 -2.75 7.18 -1.35
CA ASN A 54 -1.49 7.85 -1.70
C ASN A 54 -0.72 7.07 -2.76
N ASN A 55 -0.57 5.76 -2.53
CA ASN A 55 0.16 4.88 -3.43
C ASN A 55 -0.45 4.90 -4.85
N ALA A 56 -1.77 4.78 -4.94
CA ALA A 56 -2.50 4.79 -6.18
C ALA A 56 -2.49 6.16 -6.88
N TRP A 57 -2.58 7.26 -6.14
CA TRP A 57 -2.40 8.62 -6.67
C TRP A 57 -0.99 8.83 -7.23
N ALA A 58 0.05 8.42 -6.49
CA ALA A 58 1.43 8.55 -6.91
C ALA A 58 1.73 7.71 -8.16
N ASN A 59 1.17 6.49 -8.24
CA ASN A 59 1.25 5.65 -9.43
C ASN A 59 0.59 6.32 -10.64
N HIS A 60 -0.65 6.80 -10.50
CA HIS A 60 -1.36 7.51 -11.57
C HIS A 60 -0.57 8.71 -12.09
N ARG A 61 -0.13 9.58 -11.19
CA ARG A 61 0.61 10.80 -11.55
C ARG A 61 1.93 10.48 -12.25
N LEU A 62 2.68 9.50 -11.74
CA LEU A 62 3.95 9.07 -12.33
C LEU A 62 3.75 8.40 -13.69
N LEU A 63 2.80 7.48 -13.83
CA LEU A 63 2.52 6.78 -15.09
C LEU A 63 1.94 7.73 -16.15
N LYS A 64 1.18 8.74 -15.76
CA LYS A 64 0.75 9.83 -16.66
C LYS A 64 1.93 10.63 -17.21
N ALA A 65 2.96 10.89 -16.41
CA ALA A 65 4.21 11.49 -16.89
C ALA A 65 4.94 10.53 -17.84
N CYS A 66 5.12 9.27 -17.45
CA CYS A 66 5.75 8.25 -18.29
C CYS A 66 5.03 8.05 -19.64
N GLY A 67 3.70 8.15 -19.68
CA GLY A 67 2.89 8.01 -20.88
C GLY A 67 3.13 9.09 -21.95
N GLN A 68 3.87 10.15 -21.63
CA GLN A 68 4.27 11.18 -22.59
C GLN A 68 5.60 10.86 -23.29
N LEU A 69 6.32 9.83 -22.84
CA LEU A 69 7.52 9.33 -23.50
C LEU A 69 7.14 8.60 -24.80
N THR A 70 8.04 8.65 -25.77
CA THR A 70 7.97 7.73 -26.92
C THR A 70 8.28 6.30 -26.44
N GLN A 71 7.86 5.31 -27.23
CA GLN A 71 8.17 3.91 -26.93
C GLN A 71 9.68 3.65 -26.77
N ALA A 72 10.49 4.26 -27.63
CA ALA A 72 11.95 4.16 -27.55
C ALA A 72 12.50 4.80 -26.26
N GLU A 73 11.97 5.94 -25.83
CA GLU A 73 12.35 6.56 -24.55
C GLU A 73 11.92 5.69 -23.35
N PHE A 74 10.72 5.11 -23.37
CA PHE A 74 10.22 4.24 -22.29
C PHE A 74 11.10 2.99 -22.08
N GLN A 75 11.63 2.43 -23.18
CA GLN A 75 12.50 1.25 -23.18
C GLN A 75 14.01 1.56 -23.14
N ALA A 76 14.41 2.84 -23.23
CA ALA A 76 15.82 3.19 -23.25
C ALA A 76 16.54 2.79 -21.95
N THR A 77 17.75 2.27 -22.09
CA THR A 77 18.63 1.91 -20.97
C THR A 77 19.06 3.14 -20.19
N ARG A 78 19.03 3.06 -18.85
CA ARG A 78 19.36 4.13 -17.90
C ARG A 78 20.13 3.57 -16.71
N VAL A 79 20.74 4.48 -15.94
CA VAL A 79 21.43 4.13 -14.69
C VAL A 79 20.40 3.96 -13.58
N SER A 80 20.06 2.70 -13.28
CA SER A 80 19.13 2.30 -12.22
C SER A 80 19.34 0.80 -11.92
N PHE A 81 18.74 0.29 -10.84
CA PHE A 81 18.80 -1.14 -10.50
C PHE A 81 18.18 -2.01 -11.61
N PHE A 82 16.96 -1.66 -12.03
CA PHE A 82 16.40 -2.16 -13.28
C PHE A 82 16.70 -1.14 -14.39
N PRO A 83 17.31 -1.55 -15.50
CA PRO A 83 17.93 -0.61 -16.44
C PRO A 83 16.93 0.18 -17.31
N THR A 84 15.61 0.02 -17.14
CA THR A 84 14.60 0.77 -17.89
C THR A 84 13.46 1.24 -16.99
N ILE A 85 12.74 2.28 -17.44
CA ILE A 85 11.51 2.76 -16.80
C ILE A 85 10.45 1.64 -16.83
N GLY A 86 10.27 1.01 -17.99
CA GLY A 86 9.33 -0.10 -18.17
C GLY A 86 9.59 -1.26 -17.22
N PHE A 87 10.85 -1.69 -17.07
CA PHE A 87 11.19 -2.79 -16.19
C PHE A 87 10.93 -2.44 -14.72
N THR A 88 11.33 -1.24 -14.28
CA THR A 88 11.07 -0.84 -12.88
C THR A 88 9.58 -0.77 -12.56
N LEU A 89 8.75 -0.26 -13.49
CA LEU A 89 7.30 -0.18 -13.29
C LEU A 89 6.62 -1.56 -13.36
N ASN A 90 7.06 -2.45 -14.25
CA ASN A 90 6.59 -3.83 -14.28
C ASN A 90 6.96 -4.57 -12.98
N HIS A 91 8.15 -4.34 -12.43
CA HIS A 91 8.57 -4.90 -11.14
C HIS A 91 7.69 -4.42 -9.97
N ILE A 92 7.29 -3.14 -9.95
CA ILE A 92 6.31 -2.66 -8.97
C ILE A 92 5.01 -3.46 -9.08
N LEU A 93 4.49 -3.62 -10.30
CA LEU A 93 3.22 -4.29 -10.54
C LEU A 93 3.25 -5.80 -10.21
N THR A 94 4.31 -6.52 -10.58
CA THR A 94 4.44 -7.95 -10.29
C THR A 94 4.60 -8.19 -8.78
N CYS A 95 5.34 -7.33 -8.08
CA CYS A 95 5.37 -7.34 -6.61
C CYS A 95 3.99 -7.05 -5.99
N ASP A 96 3.22 -6.11 -6.55
CA ASP A 96 1.85 -5.87 -6.08
C ASP A 96 0.98 -7.10 -6.23
N TRP A 97 1.00 -7.76 -7.39
CA TRP A 97 0.23 -9.00 -7.61
C TRP A 97 0.62 -10.10 -6.62
N PHE A 98 1.92 -10.27 -6.38
CA PHE A 98 2.46 -11.23 -5.43
C PHE A 98 1.95 -11.00 -4.00
N TYR A 99 2.07 -9.77 -3.49
CA TYR A 99 1.65 -9.47 -2.12
C TYR A 99 0.14 -9.39 -1.97
N LEU A 100 -0.57 -8.82 -2.96
CA LEU A 100 -2.03 -8.73 -2.93
C LEU A 100 -2.69 -10.10 -2.97
N ASP A 101 -2.17 -11.06 -3.74
CA ASP A 101 -2.72 -12.42 -3.73
C ASP A 101 -2.64 -13.04 -2.33
N ALA A 102 -1.50 -12.92 -1.64
CA ALA A 102 -1.35 -13.42 -0.28
C ALA A 102 -2.30 -12.74 0.72
N LEU A 103 -2.39 -11.41 0.65
CA LEU A 103 -3.27 -10.59 1.47
C LEU A 103 -4.76 -10.92 1.26
N GLU A 104 -5.20 -11.02 0.00
CA GLU A 104 -6.58 -11.32 -0.36
C GLU A 104 -6.97 -12.76 -0.02
N ARG A 105 -6.05 -13.72 -0.19
CA ARG A 105 -6.25 -15.12 0.21
C ARG A 105 -6.49 -15.24 1.70
N GLU A 106 -5.63 -14.62 2.50
CA GLU A 106 -5.77 -14.68 3.95
C GLU A 106 -7.04 -13.96 4.42
N LEU A 107 -7.39 -12.81 3.82
CA LEU A 107 -8.64 -12.11 4.10
C LEU A 107 -9.88 -12.99 3.87
N ARG A 108 -9.91 -13.77 2.80
CA ARG A 108 -11.03 -14.69 2.47
C ARG A 108 -10.92 -16.08 3.08
N GLY A 109 -9.89 -16.34 3.91
CA GLY A 109 -9.66 -17.65 4.53
C GLY A 109 -9.23 -18.76 3.56
N ALA A 110 -8.68 -18.40 2.40
CA ALA A 110 -8.15 -19.36 1.44
C ALA A 110 -6.74 -19.82 1.84
N ALA A 111 -6.34 -21.01 1.39
CA ALA A 111 -4.97 -21.46 1.51
C ALA A 111 -4.01 -20.51 0.75
N PRO A 112 -2.76 -20.34 1.24
CA PRO A 112 -1.72 -19.60 0.52
C PRO A 112 -1.54 -20.11 -0.92
N HIS A 113 -1.03 -19.25 -1.80
CA HIS A 113 -0.74 -19.66 -3.18
C HIS A 113 0.25 -20.82 -3.20
N ALA A 114 -0.05 -21.87 -3.97
CA ALA A 114 0.80 -23.07 -4.03
C ALA A 114 2.12 -22.82 -4.76
N ASP A 115 2.11 -21.90 -5.73
CA ASP A 115 3.31 -21.43 -6.45
C ASP A 115 3.34 -19.91 -6.43
N CYS A 116 4.04 -19.31 -5.46
CA CYS A 116 4.10 -17.86 -5.35
C CYS A 116 5.03 -17.21 -6.39
N TYR A 117 5.80 -17.99 -7.16
CA TYR A 117 6.74 -17.46 -8.16
C TYR A 117 6.09 -17.19 -9.52
N VAL A 118 4.87 -17.69 -9.74
CA VAL A 118 4.08 -17.45 -10.96
C VAL A 118 3.97 -15.96 -11.34
N PHE A 119 3.95 -15.07 -10.34
CA PHE A 119 3.86 -13.62 -10.56
C PHE A 119 5.13 -12.99 -11.16
N PHE A 120 6.24 -13.73 -11.19
CA PHE A 120 7.55 -13.29 -11.68
C PHE A 120 8.04 -14.13 -12.88
N GLU A 121 7.19 -14.96 -13.49
CA GLU A 121 7.58 -15.75 -14.67
C GLU A 121 7.93 -14.87 -15.89
N THR A 122 7.33 -13.69 -15.96
CA THR A 122 7.64 -12.67 -16.96
C THR A 122 8.05 -11.40 -16.23
N ASP A 123 9.29 -10.96 -16.45
CA ASP A 123 9.84 -9.75 -15.81
C ASP A 123 9.12 -8.47 -16.27
N GLU A 124 8.74 -8.41 -17.56
CA GLU A 124 8.08 -7.26 -18.18
C GLU A 124 6.78 -7.70 -18.89
N PRO A 125 5.69 -8.03 -18.15
CA PRO A 125 4.42 -8.47 -18.74
C PRO A 125 3.77 -7.42 -19.65
N PHE A 126 4.11 -6.13 -19.50
CA PHE A 126 3.64 -5.05 -20.35
C PHE A 126 4.80 -4.31 -21.01
N THR A 127 4.79 -4.28 -22.35
CA THR A 127 5.86 -3.67 -23.15
C THR A 127 5.63 -2.18 -23.44
N ASP A 128 4.41 -1.67 -23.23
CA ASP A 128 4.06 -0.27 -23.43
C ASP A 128 3.44 0.35 -22.17
N CYS A 129 3.59 1.67 -22.04
CA CYS A 129 3.17 2.40 -20.85
C CYS A 129 1.64 2.42 -20.67
N THR A 130 0.86 2.39 -21.76
CA THR A 130 -0.60 2.45 -21.68
C THR A 130 -1.17 1.19 -21.06
N ALA A 131 -0.76 0.01 -21.53
CA ALA A 131 -1.20 -1.26 -20.97
C ALA A 131 -0.73 -1.43 -19.52
N LEU A 132 0.53 -1.05 -19.22
CA LEU A 132 1.06 -1.08 -17.87
C LEU A 132 0.30 -0.15 -16.91
N HIS A 133 -0.06 1.05 -17.36
CA HIS A 133 -0.82 1.99 -16.55
C HIS A 133 -2.21 1.45 -16.21
N ALA A 134 -2.92 0.86 -17.19
CA ALA A 134 -4.22 0.24 -16.94
C ALA A 134 -4.12 -0.92 -15.93
N ALA A 135 -3.08 -1.75 -16.04
CA ALA A 135 -2.84 -2.87 -15.15
C ALA A 135 -2.46 -2.42 -13.72
N GLN A 136 -1.60 -1.40 -13.59
CA GLN A 136 -1.28 -0.80 -12.29
C GLN A 136 -2.52 -0.20 -11.64
N ARG A 137 -3.35 0.53 -12.39
CA ARG A 137 -4.61 1.09 -11.89
C ARG A 137 -5.55 0.00 -11.36
N ALA A 138 -5.65 -1.14 -12.03
CA ALA A 138 -6.44 -2.27 -11.56
C ALA A 138 -5.89 -2.86 -10.25
N SER A 139 -4.56 -2.97 -10.12
CA SER A 139 -3.87 -3.42 -8.90
C SER A 139 -4.10 -2.45 -7.74
N ASP A 140 -3.97 -1.15 -7.99
CA ASP A 140 -4.18 -0.07 -7.02
C ASP A 140 -5.60 -0.10 -6.44
N LEU A 141 -6.62 -0.31 -7.28
CA LEU A 141 -8.02 -0.42 -6.83
C LEU A 141 -8.23 -1.64 -5.93
N ARG A 142 -7.56 -2.76 -6.21
CA ARG A 142 -7.59 -3.95 -5.34
C ARG A 142 -6.95 -3.67 -3.99
N LEU A 143 -5.79 -2.99 -3.96
CA LEU A 143 -5.12 -2.61 -2.72
C LEU A 143 -5.99 -1.66 -1.87
N ILE A 144 -6.61 -0.66 -2.49
CA ILE A 144 -7.55 0.24 -1.80
C ILE A 144 -8.73 -0.55 -1.23
N ALA A 145 -9.34 -1.43 -2.01
CA ALA A 145 -10.47 -2.25 -1.55
C ALA A 145 -10.07 -3.16 -0.39
N HIS A 146 -8.88 -3.77 -0.45
CA HIS A 146 -8.33 -4.58 0.64
C HIS A 146 -8.19 -3.73 1.90
N CYS A 147 -7.47 -2.60 1.86
CA CYS A 147 -7.24 -1.76 3.03
C CYS A 147 -8.53 -1.19 3.62
N ARG A 148 -9.49 -0.76 2.79
CA ARG A 148 -10.79 -0.24 3.25
C ARG A 148 -11.63 -1.27 4.01
N SER A 149 -11.38 -2.57 3.81
CA SER A 149 -12.10 -3.63 4.50
C SER A 149 -11.56 -3.95 5.90
N LEU A 150 -10.41 -3.38 6.28
CA LEU A 150 -9.71 -3.73 7.52
C LEU A 150 -10.13 -2.86 8.70
N CYS A 151 -10.07 -3.45 9.89
CA CYS A 151 -10.04 -2.75 11.17
C CYS A 151 -8.65 -2.88 11.84
N ASP A 152 -8.39 -2.22 12.97
CA ASP A 152 -7.08 -2.30 13.62
C ASP A 152 -6.74 -3.73 14.09
N ALA A 153 -7.74 -4.49 14.55
CA ALA A 153 -7.55 -5.88 15.00
C ALA A 153 -7.14 -6.82 13.86
N ASP A 154 -7.57 -6.52 12.64
CA ASP A 154 -7.23 -7.27 11.43
C ASP A 154 -5.74 -7.17 11.07
N LEU A 155 -5.07 -6.09 11.45
CA LEU A 155 -3.68 -5.82 11.07
C LEU A 155 -2.67 -6.76 11.75
N ALA A 156 -3.04 -7.34 12.89
CA ALA A 156 -2.23 -8.30 13.64
C ALA A 156 -2.30 -9.72 13.08
N ARG A 157 -3.23 -10.01 12.17
CA ARG A 157 -3.41 -11.35 11.61
C ARG A 157 -2.18 -11.77 10.78
N PRO A 158 -1.71 -13.03 10.91
CA PRO A 158 -0.59 -13.52 10.14
C PRO A 158 -1.01 -13.77 8.69
N VAL A 159 -0.15 -13.38 7.76
CA VAL A 159 -0.24 -13.68 6.33
C VAL A 159 0.91 -14.61 5.98
N THR A 160 0.60 -15.76 5.36
CA THR A 160 1.59 -16.76 4.97
C THR A 160 1.81 -16.74 3.48
N ILE A 161 3.07 -16.69 3.06
CA ILE A 161 3.49 -16.92 1.68
C ILE A 161 4.32 -18.20 1.63
N LEU A 162 3.88 -19.18 0.84
CA LEU A 162 4.56 -20.46 0.68
C LEU A 162 5.72 -20.32 -0.29
N ARG A 163 6.89 -20.00 0.27
CA ARG A 163 8.20 -20.10 -0.38
C ARG A 163 8.91 -21.36 0.12
N ASP A 164 10.11 -21.65 -0.39
CA ASP A 164 10.96 -22.75 0.09
C ASP A 164 11.11 -22.76 1.62
N ASN A 165 11.27 -21.56 2.21
CA ASN A 165 11.06 -21.33 3.62
C ASN A 165 9.82 -20.42 3.81
N PRO A 166 8.72 -20.91 4.41
CA PRO A 166 7.50 -20.13 4.54
C PRO A 166 7.74 -18.77 5.19
N GLN A 167 7.31 -17.71 4.51
CA GLN A 167 7.30 -16.37 5.07
C GLN A 167 5.99 -16.18 5.82
N ILE A 168 6.08 -15.80 7.10
CA ILE A 168 4.92 -15.51 7.94
C ILE A 168 5.15 -14.15 8.59
N ASP A 169 4.37 -13.15 8.16
CA ASP A 169 4.41 -11.79 8.70
C ASP A 169 3.01 -11.37 9.12
N THR A 170 2.90 -10.36 9.99
CA THR A 170 1.61 -9.73 10.22
C THR A 170 1.18 -8.95 8.99
N ARG A 171 -0.14 -8.84 8.77
CA ARG A 171 -0.71 -8.04 7.69
C ARG A 171 -0.17 -6.61 7.69
N GLN A 172 -0.02 -6.01 8.88
CA GLN A 172 0.61 -4.70 9.05
C GLN A 172 2.02 -4.61 8.46
N ARG A 173 2.90 -5.58 8.78
CA ARG A 173 4.29 -5.59 8.30
C ARG A 173 4.33 -5.77 6.79
N LEU A 174 3.47 -6.63 6.26
CA LEU A 174 3.40 -6.89 4.82
C LEU A 174 2.94 -5.66 4.05
N LEU A 175 1.88 -4.98 4.50
CA LEU A 175 1.40 -3.73 3.89
C LEU A 175 2.45 -2.62 3.99
N ALA A 176 3.13 -2.47 5.15
CA ALA A 176 4.22 -1.52 5.30
C ALA A 176 5.36 -1.80 4.29
N HIS A 177 5.70 -3.06 4.07
CA HIS A 177 6.68 -3.46 3.06
C HIS A 177 6.23 -3.09 1.65
N VAL A 178 4.97 -3.40 1.28
CA VAL A 178 4.41 -3.06 -0.04
C VAL A 178 4.53 -1.56 -0.31
N PHE A 179 4.06 -0.72 0.62
CA PHE A 179 4.13 0.74 0.44
C PHE A 179 5.58 1.24 0.34
N GLN A 180 6.48 0.76 1.20
CA GLN A 180 7.89 1.16 1.17
C GLN A 180 8.58 0.73 -0.13
N HIS A 181 8.32 -0.49 -0.59
CA HIS A 181 8.86 -1.03 -1.82
C HIS A 181 8.42 -0.19 -3.03
N GLN A 182 7.14 0.18 -3.10
CA GLN A 182 6.65 1.05 -4.17
C GLN A 182 7.26 2.45 -4.10
N ILE A 183 7.33 3.09 -2.92
CA ILE A 183 7.99 4.40 -2.77
C ILE A 183 9.44 4.34 -3.25
N HIS A 184 10.17 3.28 -2.86
CA HIS A 184 11.54 3.06 -3.27
C HIS A 184 11.72 2.99 -4.80
N HIS A 185 10.94 2.16 -5.48
CA HIS A 185 11.07 1.98 -6.92
C HIS A 185 10.46 3.13 -7.73
N ARG A 186 9.39 3.79 -7.23
CA ARG A 186 8.92 5.06 -7.82
C ARG A 186 10.01 6.13 -7.76
N GLY A 187 10.80 6.19 -6.68
CA GLY A 187 11.96 7.10 -6.58
C GLY A 187 12.99 6.85 -7.67
N GLN A 188 13.24 5.58 -8.03
CA GLN A 188 14.13 5.22 -9.14
C GLN A 188 13.57 5.68 -10.50
N VAL A 189 12.27 5.45 -10.74
CA VAL A 189 11.60 5.91 -11.97
C VAL A 189 11.60 7.44 -12.06
N HIS A 190 11.32 8.13 -10.95
CA HIS A 190 11.37 9.59 -10.86
C HIS A 190 12.77 10.13 -11.21
N ALA A 191 13.84 9.51 -10.67
CA ALA A 191 15.21 9.88 -11.03
C ALA A 191 15.52 9.61 -12.52
N MET A 192 15.04 8.50 -13.07
CA MET A 192 15.18 8.18 -14.49
C MET A 192 14.45 9.16 -15.40
N LEU A 193 13.24 9.61 -15.01
CA LEU A 193 12.46 10.62 -15.73
C LEU A 193 13.19 11.97 -15.77
N ALA A 194 13.87 12.36 -14.69
CA ALA A 194 14.66 13.59 -14.63
C ALA A 194 15.75 13.68 -15.72
N GLY A 195 16.21 12.54 -16.25
CA GLY A 195 17.14 12.47 -17.38
C GLY A 195 16.48 12.49 -18.76
N THR A 196 15.16 12.73 -18.84
CA THR A 196 14.40 12.77 -20.10
C THR A 196 13.88 14.18 -20.38
N ARG A 197 13.17 14.35 -21.52
CA ARG A 197 12.45 15.59 -21.81
C ARG A 197 11.18 15.80 -20.97
N ILE A 198 10.71 14.76 -20.28
CA ILE A 198 9.52 14.83 -19.42
C ILE A 198 9.99 15.06 -17.99
N ALA A 199 9.62 16.20 -17.41
CA ALA A 199 9.92 16.48 -16.02
C ALA A 199 9.24 15.46 -15.10
N PRO A 200 9.92 14.98 -14.05
CA PRO A 200 9.28 14.10 -13.09
C PRO A 200 8.26 14.90 -12.27
N PRO A 201 7.08 14.34 -11.96
CA PRO A 201 6.05 15.04 -11.22
C PRO A 201 6.33 15.05 -9.71
N GLN A 202 5.79 16.03 -8.98
CA GLN A 202 5.81 16.02 -7.50
C GLN A 202 4.94 14.88 -6.95
N LEU A 203 5.45 14.19 -5.93
CA LEU A 203 4.83 12.98 -5.34
C LEU A 203 4.71 13.02 -3.81
N ASP A 204 4.97 14.17 -3.16
CA ASP A 204 5.01 14.32 -1.70
C ASP A 204 3.86 15.17 -1.11
N GLU A 205 3.01 15.74 -1.96
CA GLU A 205 1.91 16.66 -1.59
C GLU A 205 0.63 15.96 -1.09
N PHE A 206 0.59 14.61 -1.05
CA PHE A 206 -0.66 13.87 -0.84
C PHE A 206 -1.31 14.10 0.52
N TYR A 207 -0.51 14.19 1.59
CA TYR A 207 -1.03 14.18 2.96
C TYR A 207 -1.40 15.57 3.48
N CYS A 208 -0.76 16.62 2.99
CA CYS A 208 -0.95 17.97 3.51
C CYS A 208 -2.31 18.51 3.08
N ALA A 209 -3.15 18.88 4.06
CA ALA A 209 -4.47 19.46 3.78
C ALA A 209 -4.37 20.82 3.03
N GLY A 210 -3.30 21.58 3.27
CA GLY A 210 -3.03 22.86 2.58
C GLY A 210 -2.63 22.70 1.11
N GLU A 211 -2.28 21.49 0.67
CA GLU A 211 -1.84 21.18 -0.69
C GLU A 211 -2.92 20.41 -1.47
N ALA A 212 -4.16 20.42 -0.99
CA ALA A 212 -5.28 19.75 -1.65
C ALA A 212 -5.49 20.25 -3.10
N SER A 213 -5.18 21.51 -3.39
CA SER A 213 -5.20 22.06 -4.75
C SER A 213 -4.23 21.35 -5.69
N GLU A 214 -3.07 20.92 -5.18
CA GLU A 214 -2.01 20.32 -6.01
C GLU A 214 -2.43 18.95 -6.53
N ARG A 215 -3.24 18.19 -5.77
CA ARG A 215 -3.76 16.87 -6.16
C ARG A 215 -5.17 16.87 -6.74
N ALA A 216 -5.85 18.02 -6.77
CA ALA A 216 -7.26 18.12 -7.16
C ALA A 216 -7.53 17.58 -8.57
N GLN A 217 -6.67 17.89 -9.55
CA GLN A 217 -6.85 17.41 -10.92
C GLN A 217 -6.71 15.89 -11.04
N ASP A 218 -5.76 15.29 -10.31
CA ASP A 218 -5.63 13.82 -10.32
C ASP A 218 -6.82 13.17 -9.62
N PHE A 219 -7.32 13.76 -8.53
CA PHE A 219 -8.51 13.25 -7.85
C PHE A 219 -9.72 13.26 -8.77
N LEU A 220 -9.92 14.31 -9.57
CA LEU A 220 -10.96 14.34 -10.61
C LEU A 220 -10.79 13.21 -11.64
N GLU A 221 -9.56 12.97 -12.11
CA GLU A 221 -9.25 11.90 -13.06
C GLU A 221 -9.45 10.49 -12.45
N LEU A 222 -9.17 10.35 -11.16
CA LEU A 222 -9.30 9.11 -10.41
C LEU A 222 -10.73 8.85 -9.92
N GLY A 223 -11.61 9.85 -10.03
CA GLY A 223 -12.99 9.81 -9.53
C GLY A 223 -13.08 9.86 -8.01
N TRP A 224 -12.17 10.58 -7.36
CA TRP A 224 -12.06 10.71 -5.91
C TRP A 224 -12.36 12.11 -5.42
N THR A 225 -12.73 12.18 -4.15
CA THR A 225 -12.87 13.40 -3.37
C THR A 225 -11.93 13.35 -2.15
N GLU A 226 -11.69 14.49 -1.51
CA GLU A 226 -10.97 14.52 -0.23
C GLU A 226 -11.69 13.67 0.84
N ASP A 227 -13.03 13.64 0.82
CA ASP A 227 -13.83 12.89 1.79
C ASP A 227 -13.69 11.37 1.62
N ASP A 228 -13.37 10.88 0.41
CA ASP A 228 -13.11 9.46 0.16
C ASP A 228 -11.86 8.94 0.90
N VAL A 229 -10.91 9.84 1.18
CA VAL A 229 -9.62 9.53 1.80
C VAL A 229 -9.61 9.90 3.28
N TRP A 230 -10.11 11.08 3.65
CA TRP A 230 -9.99 11.66 4.99
C TRP A 230 -11.30 11.61 5.80
N GLY A 231 -12.43 11.29 5.16
CA GLY A 231 -13.76 11.44 5.73
C GLY A 231 -14.27 12.89 5.70
N PRO A 232 -15.56 13.09 6.04
CA PRO A 232 -16.15 14.42 6.06
C PRO A 232 -15.48 15.31 7.11
N ARG A 233 -15.17 16.55 6.72
CA ARG A 233 -14.63 17.59 7.62
C ARG A 233 -15.66 18.07 8.63
#